data_AF-A0A849FRL0-F1
#
_entry.id   AF-A0A849FRL0-F1
#
_cell.length_a   1.000
_cell.length_b   1.000
_cell.length_c   1.000
_cell.angle_alpha   90.00
_cell.angle_beta   90.00
_cell.angle_gamma   90.00
#
_symmetry.space_group_name_H-M   'P 1'
#
loop_
_entity.id
_entity.type
_entity.pdbx_description
1 polymer ?
#
loop_
_entity_poly.entity_id
_entity_poly.type
_entity_poly.pdbx_seq_one_letter_code
_entity_poly.pdbx_strand_id
1 'polypeptide(L)'
;MFHKNRLEQLFYLGCIGLILSSVSCRDKETTLFNEISSSDTGITFNNALTYGDELTVLEFEYMYNGAGVAVSDFDLDGLQDIYFTGNMVSNKLYRNLGDWKFQDLTEAANVGSSKWSNGVAVVDINQDGYPDIYVCKGGPRSSSGADRANLLFINNGMKDGKLEFEESASSYGLADESYSVQSNFFDYDGVGDLDMYLLSNALVDFNRNTSRPKDRSGKAPSVDKLFRNNGDQTFSDVSASAGILIEGFGLG
;
A
#
# COMPACT_ATOMS: atom_id res chain seq x y z
N MET A 1 -58.74 -47.43 -30.46
CA MET A 1 -58.12 -47.64 -29.14
C MET A 1 -56.62 -47.27 -29.09
N PHE A 2 -56.10 -46.34 -29.91
CA PHE A 2 -54.63 -46.16 -30.05
C PHE A 2 -54.11 -44.71 -30.13
N HIS A 3 -54.83 -43.71 -29.62
CA HIS A 3 -54.37 -42.30 -29.72
C HIS A 3 -54.20 -41.52 -28.41
N LYS A 4 -54.66 -42.04 -27.25
CA LYS A 4 -54.52 -41.31 -25.98
C LYS A 4 -53.15 -41.47 -25.29
N ASN A 5 -52.41 -42.55 -25.55
CA ASN A 5 -51.15 -42.82 -24.83
C ASN A 5 -49.95 -41.97 -25.28
N ARG A 6 -49.94 -41.43 -26.51
CA ARG A 6 -48.77 -40.66 -27.01
C ARG A 6 -48.65 -39.28 -26.38
N LEU A 7 -49.75 -38.60 -26.10
CA LEU A 7 -49.72 -37.27 -25.49
C LEU A 7 -49.28 -37.31 -24.02
N GLU A 8 -49.76 -38.28 -23.25
CA GLU A 8 -49.32 -38.47 -21.86
C GLU A 8 -47.86 -38.90 -21.79
N GLN A 9 -47.40 -39.79 -22.68
CA GLN A 9 -45.97 -40.14 -22.76
C GLN A 9 -45.09 -38.94 -23.12
N LEU A 10 -45.51 -38.08 -24.07
CA LEU A 10 -44.81 -36.84 -24.41
C LEU A 10 -44.77 -35.85 -23.25
N PHE A 11 -45.84 -35.78 -22.44
CA PHE A 11 -45.90 -34.93 -21.26
C PHE A 11 -44.98 -35.43 -20.15
N TYR A 12 -44.97 -36.74 -19.85
CA TYR A 12 -44.06 -37.35 -18.88
C TYR A 12 -42.59 -37.26 -19.33
N LEU A 13 -42.28 -37.48 -20.61
CA LEU A 13 -40.93 -37.28 -21.17
C LEU A 13 -40.49 -35.81 -21.11
N GLY A 14 -41.41 -34.86 -21.33
CA GLY A 14 -41.15 -33.42 -21.17
C GLY A 14 -40.88 -33.01 -19.73
N CYS A 15 -41.66 -33.54 -18.77
CA CYS A 15 -41.44 -33.29 -17.34
C CYS A 15 -40.14 -33.91 -16.82
N ILE A 16 -39.77 -35.11 -17.28
CA ILE A 16 -38.49 -35.76 -16.93
C ILE A 16 -37.30 -34.98 -17.52
N GLY A 17 -37.42 -34.46 -18.76
CA GLY A 17 -36.41 -33.59 -19.36
C GLY A 17 -36.21 -32.26 -18.61
N LEU A 18 -37.29 -31.66 -18.11
CA LEU A 18 -37.24 -30.44 -17.29
C LEU A 18 -36.60 -30.69 -15.91
N ILE A 19 -36.88 -31.83 -15.28
CA ILE A 19 -36.27 -32.22 -14.01
C ILE A 19 -34.79 -32.61 -14.18
N LEU A 20 -34.40 -33.21 -15.32
CA LEU A 20 -33.00 -33.51 -15.60
C LEU A 20 -32.17 -32.26 -15.94
N SER A 21 -32.79 -31.21 -16.50
CA SER A 21 -32.12 -29.93 -16.74
C SER A 21 -31.88 -29.08 -15.49
N SER A 22 -32.60 -29.33 -14.39
CA SER A 22 -32.41 -28.62 -13.11
C SER A 22 -31.41 -29.30 -12.17
N VAL A 23 -30.95 -30.51 -12.52
CA VAL A 23 -29.85 -31.23 -11.83
C VAL A 23 -28.58 -31.18 -12.69
N SER A 24 -28.33 -30.06 -13.35
CA SER A 24 -26.97 -29.75 -13.76
C SER A 24 -26.19 -29.45 -12.48
N CYS A 25 -25.50 -30.46 -11.93
CA CYS A 25 -24.38 -30.24 -11.02
C CYS A 25 -23.45 -29.25 -11.71
N ARG A 26 -23.52 -27.97 -11.31
CA ARG A 26 -22.36 -27.11 -11.43
C ARG A 26 -21.39 -27.69 -10.43
N ASP A 27 -20.41 -28.44 -10.92
CA ASP A 27 -19.20 -28.71 -10.17
C ASP A 27 -18.70 -27.34 -9.71
N LYS A 28 -18.90 -27.05 -8.41
CA LYS A 28 -18.38 -25.85 -7.80
C LYS A 28 -16.89 -26.08 -7.82
N GLU A 29 -16.19 -25.47 -8.79
CA GLU A 29 -14.74 -25.61 -8.91
C GLU A 29 -14.14 -25.41 -7.53
N THR A 30 -13.31 -26.35 -7.10
CA THR A 30 -12.67 -26.29 -5.79
C THR A 30 -11.67 -25.15 -5.86
N THR A 31 -12.05 -23.98 -5.36
CA THR A 31 -11.18 -22.81 -5.34
C THR A 31 -10.26 -22.90 -4.13
N LEU A 32 -9.00 -22.50 -4.31
CA LEU A 32 -8.04 -22.35 -3.20
C LEU A 32 -8.40 -21.16 -2.30
N PHE A 33 -9.15 -20.20 -2.83
CA PHE A 33 -9.59 -18.99 -2.15
C PHE A 33 -11.09 -18.84 -2.25
N ASN A 34 -11.70 -18.33 -1.18
CA ASN A 34 -13.10 -17.91 -1.18
C ASN A 34 -13.14 -16.38 -1.18
N GLU A 35 -13.94 -15.83 -2.07
CA GLU A 35 -14.24 -14.41 -2.04
C GLU A 35 -15.07 -14.10 -0.79
N ILE A 36 -14.67 -13.07 -0.04
CA ILE A 36 -15.43 -12.51 1.07
C ILE A 36 -15.78 -11.07 0.67
N SER A 37 -17.06 -10.71 0.74
CA SER A 37 -17.51 -9.41 0.26
C SER A 37 -17.05 -8.27 1.18
N SER A 38 -16.94 -7.05 0.64
CA SER A 38 -16.71 -5.84 1.44
C SER A 38 -17.84 -5.59 2.46
N SER A 39 -19.08 -5.96 2.14
CA SER A 39 -20.20 -5.92 3.09
C SER A 39 -20.07 -6.92 4.24
N ASP A 40 -19.39 -8.04 4.00
CA ASP A 40 -19.10 -9.01 5.05
C ASP A 40 -17.90 -8.58 5.87
N THR A 41 -16.86 -8.01 5.27
CA THR A 41 -15.63 -7.67 6.01
C THR A 41 -15.66 -6.29 6.66
N GLY A 42 -16.33 -5.32 6.07
CA GLY A 42 -16.18 -3.90 6.42
C GLY A 42 -14.99 -3.21 5.73
N ILE A 43 -14.18 -3.94 4.96
CA ILE A 43 -13.10 -3.36 4.15
C ILE A 43 -13.71 -2.77 2.87
N THR A 44 -13.67 -1.45 2.77
CA THR A 44 -14.26 -0.69 1.64
C THR A 44 -13.22 0.04 0.79
N PHE A 45 -11.94 -0.07 1.15
CA PHE A 45 -10.85 0.61 0.44
C PHE A 45 -10.75 0.15 -1.02
N ASN A 46 -10.57 1.14 -1.88
CA ASN A 46 -10.30 0.95 -3.29
C ASN A 46 -9.35 2.08 -3.73
N ASN A 47 -8.17 1.73 -4.25
CA ASN A 47 -7.24 2.68 -4.84
C ASN A 47 -7.73 3.11 -6.24
N ALA A 48 -8.89 3.75 -6.27
CA ALA A 48 -9.54 4.17 -7.50
C ALA A 48 -8.81 5.36 -8.10
N LEU A 49 -8.30 5.19 -9.32
CA LEU A 49 -7.75 6.29 -10.10
C LEU A 49 -8.89 7.05 -10.79
N THR A 50 -8.80 8.37 -10.78
CA THR A 50 -9.70 9.24 -11.55
C THR A 50 -8.96 9.79 -12.76
N TYR A 51 -9.64 9.80 -13.90
CA TYR A 51 -9.08 10.24 -15.18
C TYR A 51 -9.66 11.60 -15.52
N GLY A 52 -8.79 12.53 -15.92
CA GLY A 52 -9.16 13.85 -16.38
C GLY A 52 -8.12 14.39 -17.35
N ASP A 53 -8.37 15.57 -17.90
CA ASP A 53 -7.49 16.16 -18.91
C ASP A 53 -6.14 16.63 -18.32
N GLU A 54 -6.05 16.80 -17.00
CA GLU A 54 -4.86 17.33 -16.31
C GLU A 54 -3.86 16.25 -15.85
N LEU A 55 -4.33 15.04 -15.50
CA LEU A 55 -3.47 13.94 -15.08
C LEU A 55 -3.72 12.73 -15.98
N THR A 56 -2.78 12.50 -16.89
CA THR A 56 -2.80 11.37 -17.82
C THR A 56 -1.53 10.54 -17.67
N VAL A 57 -1.53 9.33 -18.23
CA VAL A 57 -0.32 8.49 -18.29
C VAL A 57 0.85 9.15 -19.04
N LEU A 58 0.57 10.11 -19.93
CA LEU A 58 1.61 10.86 -20.63
C LEU A 58 2.25 11.93 -19.73
N GLU A 59 1.47 12.50 -18.83
CA GLU A 59 1.93 13.47 -17.84
C GLU A 59 2.69 12.78 -16.70
N PHE A 60 2.17 11.62 -16.27
CA PHE A 60 2.71 10.82 -15.19
C PHE A 60 2.74 9.33 -15.57
N GLU A 61 3.89 8.87 -16.04
CA GLU A 61 4.11 7.51 -16.54
C GLU A 61 3.99 6.42 -15.46
N TYR A 62 4.03 6.80 -14.17
CA TYR A 62 3.93 5.88 -13.03
C TYR A 62 2.51 5.82 -12.42
N MET A 63 1.52 6.38 -13.10
CA MET A 63 0.13 6.45 -12.62
C MET A 63 -0.45 5.08 -12.22
N TYR A 64 0.02 3.99 -12.83
CA TYR A 64 -0.46 2.63 -12.61
C TYR A 64 0.48 1.74 -11.80
N ASN A 65 1.51 2.29 -11.16
CA ASN A 65 2.44 1.51 -10.33
C ASN A 65 1.74 0.92 -9.09
N GLY A 66 0.58 1.45 -8.71
CA GLY A 66 -0.17 1.01 -7.56
C GLY A 66 0.32 1.66 -6.26
N ALA A 67 -0.10 1.05 -5.14
CA ALA A 67 0.17 1.53 -3.80
C ALA A 67 0.56 0.35 -2.91
N GLY A 68 0.84 0.63 -1.64
CA GLY A 68 1.30 -0.30 -0.63
C GLY A 68 0.18 -0.83 0.27
N VAL A 69 0.47 -1.98 0.88
CA VAL A 69 -0.29 -2.57 1.99
C VAL A 69 0.68 -2.97 3.09
N ALA A 70 0.31 -2.65 4.32
CA ALA A 70 0.97 -3.07 5.54
C ALA A 70 0.00 -3.89 6.39
N VAL A 71 0.52 -4.90 7.05
CA VAL A 71 -0.23 -5.78 7.96
C VAL A 71 0.55 -5.87 9.25
N SER A 72 -0.08 -5.51 10.36
CA SER A 72 0.52 -5.53 11.69
C SER A 72 -0.57 -5.54 12.76
N ASP A 73 -0.23 -5.95 13.97
CA ASP A 73 -1.09 -5.82 15.15
C ASP A 73 -0.84 -4.44 15.78
N PHE A 74 -1.57 -3.40 15.36
CA PHE A 74 -1.24 -2.02 15.77
C PHE A 74 -1.71 -1.69 17.18
N ASP A 75 -2.74 -2.37 17.69
CA ASP A 75 -3.24 -2.16 19.04
C ASP A 75 -2.87 -3.28 20.03
N LEU A 76 -2.06 -4.24 19.59
CA LEU A 76 -1.51 -5.34 20.37
C LEU A 76 -2.58 -6.28 20.95
N ASP A 77 -3.70 -6.45 20.25
CA ASP A 77 -4.80 -7.32 20.65
C ASP A 77 -4.67 -8.78 20.14
N GLY A 78 -3.60 -9.06 19.40
CA GLY A 78 -3.28 -10.37 18.83
C GLY A 78 -3.90 -10.60 17.45
N LEU A 79 -4.66 -9.65 16.91
CA LEU A 79 -5.22 -9.70 15.57
C LEU A 79 -4.41 -8.84 14.60
N GLN A 80 -4.38 -9.24 13.33
CA GLN A 80 -3.66 -8.48 12.30
C GLN A 80 -4.58 -7.44 11.68
N ASP A 81 -4.22 -6.17 11.85
CA ASP A 81 -4.81 -5.00 11.22
C ASP A 81 -4.21 -4.76 9.84
N ILE A 82 -4.84 -3.86 9.06
CA ILE A 82 -4.42 -3.56 7.69
C ILE A 82 -4.32 -2.05 7.49
N TYR A 83 -3.19 -1.59 6.98
CA TYR A 83 -3.00 -0.22 6.50
C TYR A 83 -2.80 -0.20 4.98
N PHE A 84 -3.62 0.55 4.27
CA PHE A 84 -3.50 0.79 2.83
C PHE A 84 -3.01 2.20 2.55
N THR A 85 -2.10 2.33 1.59
CA THR A 85 -1.79 3.63 0.99
C THR A 85 -2.59 3.84 -0.29
N GLY A 86 -2.91 5.10 -0.59
CA GLY A 86 -3.68 5.51 -1.75
C GLY A 86 -2.93 6.49 -2.65
N ASN A 87 -3.18 6.42 -3.96
CA ASN A 87 -2.58 7.34 -4.93
C ASN A 87 -3.43 8.60 -5.14
N MET A 88 -4.73 8.42 -5.39
CA MET A 88 -5.72 9.50 -5.60
C MET A 88 -6.88 9.43 -4.60
N VAL A 89 -6.71 8.61 -3.56
CA VAL A 89 -7.65 8.41 -2.45
C VAL A 89 -6.89 8.51 -1.13
N SER A 90 -7.61 8.65 -0.02
CA SER A 90 -6.95 8.63 1.30
C SER A 90 -6.32 7.27 1.59
N ASN A 91 -5.17 7.25 2.25
CA ASN A 91 -4.71 6.09 3.02
C ASN A 91 -5.78 5.67 4.03
N LYS A 92 -5.79 4.38 4.40
CA LYS A 92 -6.79 3.79 5.30
C LYS A 92 -6.19 2.81 6.30
N LEU A 93 -6.55 2.94 7.57
CA LEU A 93 -6.28 1.97 8.63
C LEU A 93 -7.55 1.20 8.98
N TYR A 94 -7.50 -0.13 8.90
CA TYR A 94 -8.56 -1.04 9.28
C TYR A 94 -8.13 -1.89 10.47
N ARG A 95 -8.79 -1.71 11.61
CA ARG A 95 -8.63 -2.58 12.77
C ARG A 95 -9.42 -3.87 12.59
N ASN A 96 -8.79 -4.99 12.89
CA ASN A 96 -9.42 -6.31 12.89
C ASN A 96 -10.22 -6.52 14.18
N LEU A 97 -11.48 -6.90 14.05
CA LEU A 97 -12.39 -7.18 15.16
C LEU A 97 -12.60 -8.68 15.39
N GLY A 98 -11.88 -9.54 14.64
CA GLY A 98 -12.11 -10.97 14.57
C GLY A 98 -13.16 -11.35 13.53
N ASP A 99 -13.27 -12.65 13.23
CA ASP A 99 -14.27 -13.21 12.31
C ASP A 99 -14.36 -12.49 10.95
N TRP A 100 -13.21 -12.06 10.42
CA TRP A 100 -13.07 -11.28 9.18
C TRP A 100 -13.79 -9.92 9.20
N LYS A 101 -14.15 -9.39 10.36
CA LYS A 101 -14.74 -8.06 10.52
C LYS A 101 -13.67 -7.02 10.78
N PHE A 102 -13.78 -5.89 10.10
CA PHE A 102 -12.83 -4.79 10.17
C PHE A 102 -13.55 -3.46 10.38
N GLN A 103 -12.92 -2.58 11.14
CA GLN A 103 -13.37 -1.22 11.41
C GLN A 103 -12.37 -0.23 10.81
N ASP A 104 -12.86 0.71 9.99
CA ASP A 104 -12.05 1.85 9.55
C ASP A 104 -11.77 2.79 10.73
N LEU A 105 -10.50 2.87 11.15
CA LEU A 105 -10.02 3.75 12.21
C LEU A 105 -9.29 4.99 11.68
N THR A 106 -9.22 5.19 10.37
CA THR A 106 -8.37 6.21 9.73
C THR A 106 -8.53 7.60 10.33
N GLU A 107 -9.79 8.06 10.48
CA GLU A 107 -10.09 9.38 11.04
C GLU A 107 -9.85 9.43 12.55
N ALA A 108 -10.21 8.37 13.27
CA ALA A 108 -10.07 8.28 14.71
C ALA A 108 -8.59 8.25 15.16
N ALA A 109 -7.74 7.61 14.36
CA ALA A 109 -6.30 7.49 14.56
C ALA A 109 -5.49 8.62 13.90
N ASN A 110 -6.12 9.46 13.08
CA ASN A 110 -5.47 10.55 12.33
C ASN A 110 -4.30 10.10 11.42
N VAL A 111 -4.47 8.96 10.75
CA VAL A 111 -3.44 8.33 9.88
C VAL A 111 -3.77 8.40 8.38
N GLY A 112 -4.74 9.25 8.00
CA GLY A 112 -5.13 9.47 6.61
C GLY A 112 -4.12 10.35 5.86
N SER A 113 -4.04 10.18 4.54
CA SER A 113 -3.32 11.11 3.66
C SER A 113 -3.91 11.07 2.26
N SER A 114 -4.26 12.24 1.70
CA SER A 114 -4.92 12.36 0.38
C SER A 114 -3.96 12.69 -0.77
N LYS A 115 -2.65 12.74 -0.50
CA LYS A 115 -1.60 12.92 -1.51
C LYS A 115 -1.02 11.57 -1.89
N TRP A 116 -0.39 11.52 -3.06
CA TRP A 116 0.09 10.30 -3.68
C TRP A 116 1.06 9.54 -2.76
N SER A 117 0.59 8.42 -2.23
CA SER A 117 1.35 7.53 -1.38
C SER A 117 1.70 6.25 -2.15
N ASN A 118 2.92 5.77 -1.99
CA ASN A 118 3.47 4.58 -2.65
C ASN A 118 3.61 3.46 -1.62
N GLY A 119 4.81 2.93 -1.39
CA GLY A 119 5.09 1.90 -0.41
C GLY A 119 4.83 2.33 1.03
N VAL A 120 4.59 1.33 1.87
CA VAL A 120 4.45 1.46 3.31
C VAL A 120 5.32 0.41 3.98
N ALA A 121 5.95 0.80 5.09
CA ALA A 121 6.70 -0.08 5.96
C ALA A 121 6.14 0.01 7.38
N VAL A 122 6.17 -1.11 8.10
CA VAL A 122 5.88 -1.18 9.53
C VAL A 122 7.19 -1.43 10.26
N VAL A 123 7.45 -0.66 11.29
CA VAL A 123 8.69 -0.70 12.07
C VAL A 123 8.40 -0.22 13.48
N ASP A 124 9.05 -0.78 14.49
CA ASP A 124 9.12 -0.18 15.83
C ASP A 124 10.37 0.71 15.85
N ILE A 125 10.23 1.97 15.43
CA ILE A 125 11.37 2.85 15.12
C ILE A 125 12.01 3.43 16.38
N ASN A 126 11.20 3.58 17.43
CA ASN A 126 11.59 4.16 18.71
C ASN A 126 11.83 3.10 19.81
N GLN A 127 11.64 1.81 19.49
CA GLN A 127 11.83 0.65 20.36
C GLN A 127 10.92 0.64 21.60
N ASP A 128 9.69 1.14 21.46
CA ASP A 128 8.70 1.17 22.54
C ASP A 128 7.76 -0.04 22.54
N GLY A 129 7.89 -0.92 21.54
CA GLY A 129 7.09 -2.13 21.38
C GLY A 129 5.80 -1.93 20.61
N TYR A 130 5.50 -0.71 20.13
CA TYR A 130 4.36 -0.43 19.26
C TYR A 130 4.81 -0.36 17.79
N PRO A 131 4.07 -0.98 16.85
CA PRO A 131 4.40 -0.87 15.44
C PRO A 131 4.03 0.51 14.88
N ASP A 132 5.03 1.24 14.38
CA ASP A 132 4.88 2.51 13.68
C ASP A 132 4.66 2.30 12.18
N ILE A 133 4.18 3.35 11.49
CA ILE A 133 3.89 3.31 10.06
C ILE A 133 4.73 4.37 9.33
N TYR A 134 5.59 3.92 8.41
CA TYR A 134 6.30 4.81 7.50
C TYR A 134 5.70 4.76 6.09
N VAL A 135 5.30 5.91 5.56
CA VAL A 135 4.66 6.04 4.24
C VAL A 135 5.58 6.76 3.27
N CYS A 136 5.98 6.06 2.21
CA CYS A 136 6.70 6.65 1.09
C CYS A 136 5.73 7.43 0.20
N LYS A 137 6.13 8.63 -0.23
CA LYS A 137 5.33 9.50 -1.08
C LYS A 137 6.06 9.92 -2.33
N GLY A 138 5.26 10.28 -3.32
CA GLY A 138 5.72 10.73 -4.62
C GLY A 138 4.60 11.42 -5.36
N GLY A 139 4.47 11.16 -6.64
CA GLY A 139 3.35 11.65 -7.44
C GLY A 139 3.78 12.32 -8.75
N PRO A 140 2.84 12.99 -9.45
CA PRO A 140 3.11 13.67 -10.70
C PRO A 140 4.04 14.89 -10.55
N ARG A 141 4.51 15.42 -11.68
CA ARG A 141 5.35 16.63 -11.72
C ARG A 141 4.72 17.85 -11.03
N SER A 142 3.39 17.90 -10.97
CA SER A 142 2.63 18.98 -10.33
C SER A 142 2.64 18.92 -8.80
N SER A 143 3.05 17.79 -8.20
CA SER A 143 3.18 17.68 -6.74
C SER A 143 4.26 18.62 -6.22
N SER A 144 3.95 19.36 -5.15
CA SER A 144 4.96 20.14 -4.42
C SER A 144 5.89 19.23 -3.60
N GLY A 145 6.99 19.78 -3.07
CA GLY A 145 7.84 19.06 -2.11
C GLY A 145 7.05 18.57 -0.90
N ALA A 146 6.22 19.43 -0.33
CA ALA A 146 5.34 19.10 0.79
C ALA A 146 4.31 18.01 0.47
N ASP A 147 3.82 17.92 -0.77
CA ASP A 147 2.92 16.84 -1.18
C ASP A 147 3.64 15.47 -1.21
N ARG A 148 4.94 15.48 -1.50
CA ARG A 148 5.82 14.32 -1.59
C ARG A 148 6.59 14.03 -0.30
N ALA A 149 6.47 14.85 0.74
CA ALA A 149 7.14 14.62 2.00
C ALA A 149 6.63 13.31 2.61
N ASN A 150 7.52 12.32 2.79
CA ASN A 150 7.18 11.06 3.45
C ASN A 150 6.58 11.30 4.83
N LEU A 151 5.75 10.37 5.30
CA LEU A 151 5.09 10.45 6.62
C LEU A 151 5.59 9.33 7.52
N LEU A 152 5.66 9.62 8.81
CA LEU A 152 5.99 8.66 9.86
C LEU A 152 4.96 8.81 10.95
N PHE A 153 4.10 7.83 11.13
CA PHE A 153 3.11 7.82 12.20
C PHE A 153 3.67 6.98 13.36
N ILE A 154 4.07 7.66 14.43
CA ILE A 154 4.49 7.04 15.68
C ILE A 154 3.26 6.54 16.42
N ASN A 155 3.23 5.25 16.73
CA ASN A 155 2.13 4.60 17.43
C ASN A 155 2.30 4.78 18.93
N ASN A 156 1.40 5.55 19.54
CA ASN A 156 1.41 5.81 20.98
C ASN A 156 0.55 4.81 21.78
N GLY A 157 0.12 3.73 21.13
CA GLY A 157 -0.73 2.69 21.69
C GLY A 157 -2.16 3.13 21.98
N MET A 158 -2.84 2.33 22.80
CA MET A 158 -4.23 2.57 23.20
C MET A 158 -4.32 3.54 24.38
N LYS A 159 -5.02 4.66 24.20
CA LYS A 159 -5.35 5.64 25.24
C LYS A 159 -6.84 5.94 25.24
N ASP A 160 -7.48 5.83 26.41
CA ASP A 160 -8.92 6.02 26.58
C ASP A 160 -9.79 5.24 25.56
N GLY A 161 -9.34 4.04 25.20
CA GLY A 161 -10.01 3.15 24.23
C GLY A 161 -9.82 3.54 22.76
N LYS A 162 -8.88 4.45 22.45
CA LYS A 162 -8.53 4.86 21.10
C LYS A 162 -7.07 4.55 20.81
N LEU A 163 -6.81 4.04 19.61
CA LEU A 163 -5.46 3.90 19.09
C LEU A 163 -4.97 5.28 18.63
N GLU A 164 -3.89 5.78 19.22
CA GLU A 164 -3.34 7.10 18.91
C GLU A 164 -2.06 7.01 18.09
N PHE A 165 -1.99 7.77 17.00
CA PHE A 165 -0.77 7.98 16.24
C PHE A 165 -0.38 9.47 16.20
N GLU A 166 0.92 9.73 16.07
CA GLU A 166 1.48 11.07 15.86
C GLU A 166 2.35 11.11 14.60
N GLU A 167 2.04 12.01 13.67
CA GLU A 167 2.89 12.24 12.49
C GLU A 167 4.18 12.97 12.91
N SER A 168 5.34 12.36 12.66
CA SER A 168 6.65 12.76 13.19
C SER A 168 7.78 12.70 12.15
N ALA A 169 7.49 12.60 10.85
CA ALA A 169 8.57 12.42 9.86
C ALA A 169 9.56 13.58 9.88
N SER A 170 9.07 14.81 10.07
CA SER A 170 9.92 16.00 10.08
C SER A 170 10.83 16.07 11.31
N SER A 171 10.34 15.70 12.50
CA SER A 171 11.14 15.69 13.74
C SER A 171 12.22 14.62 13.70
N TYR A 172 11.94 13.50 13.04
CA TYR A 172 12.89 12.40 12.82
C TYR A 172 13.89 12.67 11.69
N GLY A 173 13.70 13.70 10.87
CA GLY A 173 14.53 13.94 9.68
C GLY A 173 14.24 12.98 8.52
N LEU A 174 13.06 12.36 8.51
CA LEU A 174 12.62 11.35 7.55
C LEU A 174 11.50 11.83 6.62
N ALA A 175 11.11 13.11 6.68
CA ALA A 175 10.16 13.75 5.75
C ALA A 175 10.80 14.03 4.38
N ASP A 176 11.32 12.99 3.73
CA ASP A 176 12.00 13.11 2.45
C ASP A 176 11.02 13.54 1.34
N GLU A 177 11.38 14.57 0.57
CA GLU A 177 10.52 15.14 -0.49
C GLU A 177 10.84 14.62 -1.91
N SER A 178 11.69 13.60 -2.01
CA SER A 178 11.99 12.97 -3.31
C SER A 178 10.81 12.12 -3.81
N TYR A 179 11.01 11.41 -4.91
CA TYR A 179 10.01 10.49 -5.45
C TYR A 179 10.21 9.10 -4.84
N SER A 180 9.92 9.01 -3.54
CA SER A 180 10.09 7.79 -2.74
C SER A 180 9.12 6.70 -3.20
N VAL A 181 9.62 5.48 -3.36
CA VAL A 181 8.82 4.32 -3.80
C VAL A 181 8.58 3.36 -2.65
N GLN A 182 9.63 2.97 -1.94
CA GLN A 182 9.55 2.05 -0.81
C GLN A 182 10.69 2.31 0.17
N SER A 183 10.52 1.93 1.44
CA SER A 183 11.60 1.93 2.42
C SER A 183 11.82 0.54 3.01
N ASN A 184 13.02 0.33 3.55
CA ASN A 184 13.32 -0.86 4.35
C ASN A 184 14.15 -0.44 5.57
N PHE A 185 13.81 -1.01 6.71
CA PHE A 185 14.47 -0.72 7.99
C PHE A 185 15.33 -1.91 8.43
N PHE A 186 16.59 -1.66 8.76
CA PHE A 186 17.55 -2.68 9.17
C PHE A 186 18.74 -2.04 9.89
N ASP A 187 19.40 -2.80 10.76
CA ASP A 187 20.63 -2.39 11.46
C ASP A 187 21.83 -2.47 10.49
N TYR A 188 22.19 -1.36 9.84
CA TYR A 188 23.25 -1.39 8.82
C TYR A 188 24.65 -1.33 9.42
N ASP A 189 24.83 -0.70 10.58
CA ASP A 189 26.12 -0.50 11.22
C ASP A 189 26.39 -1.43 12.41
N GLY A 190 25.41 -2.24 12.80
CA GLY A 190 25.54 -3.33 13.78
C GLY A 190 25.46 -2.86 15.23
N VAL A 191 24.87 -1.68 15.49
CA VAL A 191 24.74 -1.13 16.85
C VAL A 191 23.36 -1.35 17.46
N GLY A 192 22.46 -2.02 16.73
CA GLY A 192 21.19 -2.53 17.23
C GLY A 192 20.02 -1.56 17.16
N ASP A 193 20.20 -0.35 16.63
CA ASP A 193 19.11 0.49 16.17
C ASP A 193 18.84 0.27 14.68
N LEU A 194 17.59 0.51 14.25
CA LEU A 194 17.21 0.33 12.85
C LEU A 194 17.48 1.62 12.10
N ASP A 195 18.27 1.49 11.04
CA ASP A 195 18.47 2.51 10.01
C ASP A 195 17.45 2.33 8.88
N MET A 196 17.44 3.25 7.91
CA MET A 196 16.48 3.21 6.80
C MET A 196 17.15 3.34 5.43
N TYR A 197 16.89 2.40 4.54
CA TYR A 197 17.13 2.57 3.11
C TYR A 197 15.84 3.04 2.42
N LEU A 198 15.93 4.13 1.65
CA LEU A 198 14.85 4.71 0.87
C LEU A 198 15.10 4.49 -0.61
N LEU A 199 14.22 3.72 -1.23
CA LEU A 199 14.20 3.46 -2.66
C LEU A 199 13.46 4.59 -3.38
N SER A 200 14.06 5.16 -4.41
CA SER A 200 13.50 6.31 -5.14
C SER A 200 13.42 6.07 -6.64
N ASN A 201 12.39 6.66 -7.27
CA ASN A 201 12.25 6.69 -8.72
C ASN A 201 11.59 7.98 -9.18
N ALA A 202 12.39 8.85 -9.77
CA ALA A 202 11.96 10.18 -10.14
C ALA A 202 11.48 10.28 -11.60
N LEU A 203 10.64 11.28 -11.83
CA LEU A 203 10.37 11.79 -13.16
C LEU A 203 11.60 12.58 -13.63
N VAL A 204 12.09 12.23 -14.81
CA VAL A 204 13.29 12.81 -15.40
C VAL A 204 12.95 13.48 -16.73
N ASP A 205 13.56 14.63 -16.99
CA ASP A 205 13.20 15.49 -18.13
C ASP A 205 14.14 15.35 -19.34
N PHE A 206 14.95 14.29 -19.38
CA PHE A 206 15.80 14.01 -20.54
C PHE A 206 15.09 13.08 -21.54
N ASN A 207 15.43 13.23 -22.82
CA ASN A 207 14.92 12.38 -23.89
C ASN A 207 15.44 10.94 -23.71
N ARG A 208 14.54 9.98 -23.48
CA ARG A 208 14.87 8.55 -23.29
C ARG A 208 15.49 7.88 -24.52
N ASN A 209 15.39 8.49 -25.70
CA ASN A 209 16.04 8.02 -26.93
C ASN A 209 17.47 8.55 -27.11
N THR A 210 17.94 9.43 -26.22
CA THR A 210 19.31 9.95 -26.25
C THR A 210 20.15 9.22 -25.21
N SER A 211 21.16 8.49 -25.68
CA SER A 211 22.13 7.87 -24.78
C SER A 211 22.94 8.93 -24.02
N ARG A 212 23.07 8.74 -22.71
CA ARG A 212 23.88 9.60 -21.84
C ARG A 212 24.62 8.73 -20.81
N PRO A 213 25.76 9.19 -20.28
CA PRO A 213 26.37 8.53 -19.13
C PRO A 213 25.43 8.56 -17.93
N LYS A 214 25.57 7.54 -17.06
CA LYS A 214 24.87 7.52 -15.77
C LYS A 214 25.37 8.67 -14.89
N ASP A 215 24.46 9.35 -14.23
CA ASP A 215 24.83 10.27 -13.15
C ASP A 215 25.33 9.45 -11.95
N ARG A 216 26.50 9.84 -11.44
CA ARG A 216 27.21 9.22 -10.31
C ARG A 216 27.58 10.26 -9.25
N SER A 217 26.98 11.44 -9.32
CA SER A 217 27.28 12.56 -8.42
C SER A 217 26.59 12.45 -7.06
N GLY A 218 25.63 11.53 -6.90
CA GLY A 218 24.74 11.45 -5.74
C GLY A 218 23.68 12.55 -5.69
N LYS A 219 23.50 13.32 -6.77
CA LYS A 219 22.56 14.45 -6.83
C LYS A 219 21.40 14.22 -7.80
N ALA A 220 21.37 13.07 -8.45
CA ALA A 220 20.30 12.74 -9.37
C ALA A 220 18.97 12.63 -8.61
N PRO A 221 17.84 13.10 -9.16
CA PRO A 221 16.54 13.03 -8.49
C PRO A 221 16.08 11.61 -8.13
N SER A 222 16.57 10.59 -8.84
CA SER A 222 16.26 9.18 -8.61
C SER A 222 17.35 8.41 -7.85
N VAL A 223 18.26 9.11 -7.17
CA VAL A 223 19.22 8.44 -6.29
C VAL A 223 18.50 7.87 -5.08
N ASP A 224 18.76 6.61 -4.77
CA ASP A 224 18.32 6.00 -3.51
C ASP A 224 19.07 6.63 -2.33
N LYS A 225 18.52 6.50 -1.13
CA LYS A 225 19.12 7.08 0.07
C LYS A 225 19.31 6.06 1.18
N LEU A 226 20.35 6.23 1.97
CA LEU A 226 20.54 5.53 3.24
C LEU A 226 20.57 6.56 4.36
N PHE A 227 19.67 6.40 5.31
CA PHE A 227 19.54 7.22 6.50
C PHE A 227 20.01 6.44 7.70
N ARG A 228 21.01 6.97 8.39
CA ARG A 228 21.51 6.45 9.64
C ARG A 228 20.67 6.91 10.81
N ASN A 229 20.32 6.03 11.73
CA ASN A 229 19.75 6.37 13.03
C ASN A 229 20.87 6.94 13.95
N ASN A 230 20.61 8.10 14.54
CA ASN A 230 21.58 8.78 15.39
C ASN A 230 21.53 8.32 16.86
N GLY A 231 20.62 7.42 17.21
CA GLY A 231 20.39 6.94 18.58
C GLY A 231 19.59 7.92 19.46
N ASP A 232 19.08 9.00 18.88
CA ASP A 232 18.29 10.03 19.55
C ASP A 232 16.94 10.30 18.86
N GLN A 233 16.44 9.29 18.12
CA GLN A 233 15.22 9.36 17.30
C GLN A 233 15.33 10.36 16.13
N THR A 234 16.54 10.76 15.74
CA THR A 234 16.79 11.49 14.51
C THR A 234 17.58 10.66 13.52
N PHE A 235 17.41 10.98 12.24
CA PHE A 235 18.08 10.29 11.14
C PHE A 235 18.94 11.25 10.32
N SER A 236 20.01 10.72 9.72
CA SER A 236 20.93 11.49 8.88
C SER A 236 21.24 10.77 7.58
N ASP A 237 21.13 11.48 6.47
CA ASP A 237 21.48 10.96 5.15
C ASP A 237 23.00 10.70 5.07
N VAL A 238 23.36 9.42 4.96
CA VAL A 238 24.74 8.92 4.83
C VAL A 238 24.99 8.29 3.45
N SER A 239 24.12 8.55 2.47
CA SER A 239 24.16 7.93 1.13
C SER A 239 25.52 8.13 0.45
N ALA A 240 26.07 9.34 0.54
CA ALA A 240 27.33 9.68 -0.08
C ALA A 240 28.53 8.94 0.53
N SER A 241 28.59 8.81 1.86
CA SER A 241 29.65 8.05 2.54
C SER A 241 29.47 6.55 2.37
N ALA A 242 28.25 6.07 2.19
CA ALA A 242 27.92 4.68 1.85
C ALA A 242 28.16 4.34 0.37
N GLY A 243 28.45 5.32 -0.49
CA GLY A 243 28.70 5.12 -1.92
C GLY A 243 27.43 4.96 -2.77
N ILE A 244 26.27 5.30 -2.23
CA ILE A 244 24.98 5.32 -2.94
C ILE A 244 24.90 6.64 -3.70
N LEU A 245 25.47 6.64 -4.91
CA LEU A 245 25.68 7.86 -5.71
C LEU A 245 25.08 7.77 -7.13
N ILE A 246 24.69 6.57 -7.54
CA ILE A 246 24.26 6.29 -8.91
C ILE A 246 22.76 6.51 -8.97
N GLU A 247 22.32 7.24 -10.00
CA GLU A 247 20.89 7.33 -10.30
C GLU A 247 20.25 5.93 -10.46
N GLY A 248 19.11 5.74 -9.80
CA GLY A 248 18.38 4.49 -9.74
C GLY A 248 17.08 4.51 -10.52
N PHE A 249 16.45 3.33 -10.57
CA PHE A 249 15.10 3.11 -11.07
C PHE A 249 14.43 2.06 -10.18
N GLY A 250 14.21 2.42 -8.91
CA GLY A 250 13.64 1.54 -7.92
C GLY A 250 12.11 1.41 -8.07
N LEU A 251 11.59 0.18 -8.13
CA LEU A 251 10.15 -0.06 -8.36
C LEU A 251 9.44 -0.83 -7.23
N GLY A 252 10.14 -1.11 -6.13
CA GLY A 252 9.67 -1.95 -5.02
C GLY A 252 10.58 -3.12 -4.76
#